data_AF-A0A953K1P1-F1
#
_entry.id   AF-A0A953K1P1-F1
#
_cell.length_a   1.000
_cell.length_b   1.000
_cell.length_c   1.000
_cell.angle_alpha   90.00
_cell.angle_beta   90.00
_cell.angle_gamma   90.00
#
_symmetry.space_group_name_H-M   'P 1'
#
loop_
_entity.id
_entity.type
_entity.pdbx_description
1 polymer ?
#
loop_
_entity_poly.entity_id
_entity_poly.type
_entity_poly.pdbx_seq_one_letter_code
_entity_poly.pdbx_strand_id
1 'polypeptide(L)'
;MTLRVILLLLIQSPLLVAQTTDALIGARATALGLCTATLQDDHSLLHNPAGIAAPGKTMLSTSFQVFPGMPDGFHKGAAIFTLPMNGWGVGMAMTSTGDAHYHENGALFGLAHLIGNTSLGIRASLYSFQNELTGAQWRPGLTLGGITRLTENVSVGAYISNLNAIYARQAWTASIPVRMSVGLRWHVSRW
;
A
#
# COMPACT_ATOMS: atom_id res chain seq x y z
N MET A 1 -22.24 -10.89 -33.40
CA MET A 1 -20.80 -10.67 -33.12
C MET A 1 -20.54 -10.22 -31.67
N THR A 2 -21.51 -9.61 -30.99
CA THR A 2 -21.43 -9.07 -29.62
C THR A 2 -21.35 -10.14 -28.50
N LEU A 3 -22.12 -11.23 -28.60
CA LEU A 3 -22.15 -12.28 -27.55
C LEU A 3 -20.81 -13.05 -27.42
N ARG A 4 -20.13 -13.31 -28.55
CA ARG A 4 -18.84 -14.05 -28.56
C ARG A 4 -17.72 -13.25 -27.89
N VAL A 5 -17.71 -11.93 -28.05
CA VAL A 5 -16.72 -11.04 -27.42
C VAL A 5 -16.94 -10.97 -25.91
N ILE A 6 -18.21 -10.90 -25.47
CA ILE A 6 -18.56 -10.91 -24.04
C ILE A 6 -18.16 -12.25 -23.40
N LEU A 7 -18.43 -13.37 -24.08
CA LEU A 7 -18.03 -14.70 -23.60
C LEU A 7 -16.50 -14.85 -23.51
N LEU A 8 -15.75 -14.34 -24.49
CA LEU A 8 -14.29 -14.32 -24.48
C LEU A 8 -13.74 -13.48 -23.32
N LEU A 9 -14.34 -12.32 -23.03
CA LEU A 9 -13.94 -11.47 -21.91
C LEU A 9 -14.24 -12.12 -20.54
N LEU A 10 -15.35 -12.86 -20.42
CA LEU A 10 -15.70 -13.60 -19.20
C LEU A 10 -14.82 -14.84 -18.98
N ILE A 11 -14.33 -15.48 -20.04
CA ILE A 11 -13.43 -16.64 -19.97
C ILE A 11 -12.00 -16.22 -19.61
N GLN A 12 -11.59 -14.98 -19.92
CA GLN A 12 -10.25 -14.47 -19.59
C GLN A 12 -10.15 -13.81 -18.20
N SER A 13 -11.26 -13.50 -17.53
CA SER A 13 -11.23 -12.88 -16.21
C SER A 13 -10.51 -13.69 -15.10
N PRO A 14 -10.51 -15.03 -15.05
CA PRO A 14 -9.74 -15.77 -14.03
C PRO A 14 -8.24 -15.87 -14.35
N LEU A 15 -7.80 -15.47 -15.55
CA LEU A 15 -6.38 -15.49 -15.96
C LEU A 15 -5.67 -14.14 -15.78
N LEU A 16 -6.44 -13.08 -15.49
CA LEU A 16 -5.91 -11.77 -15.16
C LEU A 16 -5.47 -11.77 -13.69
N VAL A 17 -4.33 -12.38 -13.42
CA VAL A 17 -3.62 -12.14 -12.16
C VAL A 17 -3.19 -10.68 -12.18
N ALA A 18 -3.57 -9.90 -11.17
CA ALA A 18 -3.03 -8.57 -10.96
C ALA A 18 -1.51 -8.70 -10.75
N GLN A 19 -0.75 -8.56 -11.84
CA GLN A 19 0.70 -8.62 -11.80
C GLN A 19 1.20 -7.32 -11.19
N THR A 20 1.92 -7.47 -10.10
CA THR A 20 2.46 -6.35 -9.37
C THR A 20 3.78 -6.75 -8.77
N THR A 21 4.77 -5.90 -8.94
CA THR A 21 6.03 -5.97 -8.21
C THR A 21 5.92 -5.29 -6.84
N ASP A 22 4.73 -4.84 -6.45
CA ASP A 22 4.51 -4.11 -5.21
C ASP A 22 4.41 -5.07 -4.01
N ALA A 23 5.09 -4.70 -2.94
CA ALA A 23 5.02 -5.39 -1.66
C ALA A 23 3.82 -4.88 -0.82
N LEU A 24 2.75 -4.43 -1.46
CA LEU A 24 1.56 -3.97 -0.75
C LEU A 24 0.91 -5.13 0.00
N ILE A 25 0.60 -4.88 1.28
CA ILE A 25 0.04 -5.85 2.22
C ILE A 25 -1.39 -5.39 2.56
N GLY A 26 -2.33 -6.33 2.56
CA GLY A 26 -3.72 -6.08 2.94
C GLY A 26 -4.72 -6.76 2.01
N ALA A 27 -5.63 -7.55 2.58
CA ALA A 27 -6.60 -8.34 1.82
C ALA A 27 -7.46 -7.46 0.89
N ARG A 28 -7.92 -6.29 1.37
CA ARG A 28 -8.71 -5.35 0.56
C ARG A 28 -7.93 -4.81 -0.63
N ALA A 29 -6.69 -4.37 -0.42
CA ALA A 29 -5.85 -3.86 -1.49
C ALA A 29 -5.62 -4.93 -2.56
N THR A 30 -5.28 -6.15 -2.14
CA THR A 30 -5.06 -7.30 -3.04
C THR A 30 -6.33 -7.65 -3.82
N ALA A 31 -7.49 -7.72 -3.15
CA ALA A 31 -8.77 -8.01 -3.80
C ALA A 31 -9.22 -6.93 -4.80
N LEU A 32 -8.79 -5.69 -4.60
CA LEU A 32 -9.04 -4.57 -5.53
C LEU A 32 -8.00 -4.47 -6.65
N GLY A 33 -7.16 -5.49 -6.86
CA GLY A 33 -6.10 -5.45 -7.87
C GLY A 33 -5.07 -4.34 -7.61
N LEU A 34 -4.86 -4.00 -6.34
CA LEU A 34 -4.00 -2.90 -5.88
C LEU A 34 -4.41 -1.50 -6.33
N CYS A 35 -5.70 -1.28 -6.61
CA CYS A 35 -6.28 0.05 -6.74
C CYS A 35 -6.34 0.78 -5.39
N THR A 36 -5.18 1.22 -4.89
CA THR A 36 -5.02 1.73 -3.51
C THR A 36 -4.94 3.25 -3.38
N ALA A 37 -4.81 3.97 -4.49
CA ALA A 37 -4.58 5.42 -4.49
C ALA A 37 -5.66 6.23 -3.76
N THR A 38 -6.89 5.74 -3.71
CA THR A 38 -8.05 6.39 -3.08
C THR A 38 -8.57 5.66 -1.85
N LEU A 39 -7.89 4.61 -1.38
CA LEU A 39 -8.29 3.88 -0.18
C LEU A 39 -8.16 4.77 1.07
N GLN A 40 -9.18 4.65 1.93
CA GLN A 40 -9.34 5.39 3.18
C GLN A 40 -9.85 4.38 4.21
N ASP A 41 -8.92 3.73 4.89
CA ASP A 41 -9.14 2.58 5.76
C ASP A 41 -7.91 2.34 6.66
N ASP A 42 -7.97 1.25 7.41
CA ASP A 42 -6.94 0.77 8.32
C ASP A 42 -5.61 0.45 7.64
N HIS A 43 -5.62 -0.03 6.40
CA HIS A 43 -4.40 -0.36 5.65
C HIS A 43 -3.85 0.84 4.88
N SER A 44 -4.51 2.01 4.93
CA SER A 44 -4.12 3.21 4.20
C SER A 44 -2.72 3.70 4.47
N LEU A 45 -2.22 3.49 5.69
CA LEU A 45 -0.85 3.81 6.03
C LEU A 45 0.17 3.03 5.18
N LEU A 46 -0.17 1.84 4.66
CA LEU A 46 0.73 1.02 3.85
C LEU A 46 0.81 1.49 2.39
N HIS A 47 -0.19 2.22 1.90
CA HIS A 47 -0.24 2.73 0.52
C HIS A 47 -0.27 4.26 0.47
N ASN A 48 -1.46 4.86 0.61
CA ASN A 48 -1.63 6.31 0.56
C ASN A 48 -1.83 6.85 1.98
N PRO A 49 -0.82 7.50 2.59
CA PRO A 49 -0.92 7.97 3.97
C PRO A 49 -2.05 8.97 4.19
N ALA A 50 -2.52 9.68 3.17
CA ALA A 50 -3.70 10.55 3.29
C ALA A 50 -4.97 9.79 3.69
N GLY A 51 -5.05 8.49 3.44
CA GLY A 51 -6.23 7.69 3.76
C GLY A 51 -6.50 7.52 5.26
N ILE A 52 -5.53 7.78 6.14
CA ILE A 52 -5.67 7.55 7.59
C ILE A 52 -6.46 8.65 8.32
N ALA A 53 -6.65 9.83 7.73
CA ALA A 53 -7.37 10.94 8.39
C ALA A 53 -8.90 10.84 8.25
N ALA A 54 -9.39 10.14 7.23
CA ALA A 54 -10.81 10.09 6.91
C ALA A 54 -11.69 9.11 7.74
N PRO A 55 -11.18 7.95 8.22
CA PRO A 55 -12.02 6.97 8.94
C PRO A 55 -12.64 7.48 10.24
N GLY A 56 -12.05 8.50 10.88
CA GLY A 56 -12.60 9.14 12.09
C GLY A 56 -12.69 8.24 13.33
N LYS A 57 -12.08 7.04 13.29
CA LYS A 57 -12.11 6.06 14.39
C LYS A 57 -10.72 5.45 14.61
N THR A 58 -10.43 5.05 15.84
CA THR A 58 -9.22 4.29 16.16
C THR A 58 -9.32 2.91 15.51
N MET A 59 -8.26 2.47 14.86
CA MET A 59 -8.22 1.16 14.18
C MET A 59 -6.95 0.42 14.56
N LEU A 60 -7.08 -0.88 14.77
CA LEU A 60 -6.00 -1.84 14.93
C LEU A 60 -6.28 -2.99 13.97
N SER A 61 -5.31 -3.28 13.10
CA SER A 61 -5.48 -4.28 12.06
C SER A 61 -4.22 -5.07 11.84
N THR A 62 -4.39 -6.34 11.46
CA THR A 62 -3.29 -7.22 11.06
C THR A 62 -3.64 -7.87 9.74
N SER A 63 -2.61 -8.15 8.95
CA SER A 63 -2.72 -8.83 7.67
C SER A 63 -1.60 -9.84 7.53
N PHE A 64 -1.91 -11.00 6.96
CA PHE A 64 -0.94 -12.03 6.64
C PHE A 64 -1.28 -12.68 5.31
N GLN A 65 -0.27 -12.88 4.47
CA GLN A 65 -0.39 -13.49 3.16
C GLN A 65 0.73 -14.51 2.98
N VAL A 66 0.34 -15.70 2.53
CA VAL A 66 1.25 -16.79 2.17
C VAL A 66 1.24 -17.01 0.66
N PHE A 67 2.34 -17.50 0.11
CA PHE A 67 2.48 -17.81 -1.30
C PHE A 67 2.79 -19.31 -1.47
N PRO A 68 1.77 -20.19 -1.58
CA PRO A 68 1.98 -21.64 -1.58
C PRO A 68 2.86 -22.17 -2.72
N GLY A 69 3.01 -21.41 -3.81
CA GLY A 69 3.86 -21.77 -4.95
C GLY A 69 5.32 -21.34 -4.83
N MET A 70 5.69 -20.62 -3.77
CA MET A 70 7.08 -20.24 -3.51
C MET A 70 7.73 -21.23 -2.53
N PRO A 71 8.90 -21.80 -2.87
CA PRO A 71 9.67 -22.62 -1.93
C PRO A 71 10.06 -21.79 -0.69
N ASP A 72 10.36 -22.48 0.41
CA ASP A 72 10.87 -21.88 1.65
C ASP A 72 9.93 -20.93 2.41
N GLY A 73 8.63 -20.95 2.07
CA GLY A 73 7.59 -20.37 2.91
C GLY A 73 7.51 -18.84 2.84
N PHE A 74 7.72 -18.26 1.65
CA PHE A 74 7.62 -16.82 1.45
C PHE A 74 6.27 -16.26 1.91
N HIS A 75 6.31 -15.20 2.72
CA HIS A 75 5.14 -14.59 3.32
C HIS A 75 5.24 -13.06 3.38
N LYS A 76 4.09 -12.43 3.59
CA LYS A 76 3.96 -10.99 3.87
C LYS A 76 3.06 -10.82 5.11
N GLY A 77 3.48 -9.98 6.05
CA GLY A 77 2.76 -9.67 7.26
C GLY A 77 2.74 -8.17 7.53
N ALA A 78 1.64 -7.67 8.11
CA ALA A 78 1.56 -6.31 8.60
C ALA A 78 0.73 -6.22 9.88
N ALA A 79 1.09 -5.29 10.75
CA ALA A 79 0.30 -4.82 11.87
C ALA A 79 0.21 -3.30 11.79
N ILE A 80 -0.99 -2.74 11.85
CA ILE A 80 -1.26 -1.32 11.66
C ILE A 80 -2.12 -0.81 12.81
N PHE A 81 -1.78 0.36 13.32
CA PHE A 81 -2.56 1.10 14.29
C PHE A 81 -2.75 2.54 13.80
N THR A 82 -3.97 3.05 13.87
CA THR A 82 -4.27 4.45 13.51
C THR A 82 -5.17 5.09 14.55
N LEU A 83 -4.90 6.35 14.88
CA LEU A 83 -5.60 7.16 15.86
C LEU A 83 -6.11 8.46 15.20
N PRO A 84 -7.41 8.76 15.23
CA PRO A 84 -7.95 10.03 14.76
C PRO A 84 -7.76 11.13 15.81
N MET A 85 -7.45 12.36 15.37
CA MET A 85 -7.26 13.53 16.22
C MET A 85 -7.81 14.79 15.54
N ASN A 86 -9.09 15.11 15.73
CA ASN A 86 -9.77 16.33 15.23
C ASN A 86 -9.34 16.78 13.80
N GLY A 87 -9.69 15.98 12.79
CA GLY A 87 -9.29 16.22 11.39
C GLY A 87 -7.90 15.67 11.04
N TRP A 88 -7.08 15.34 12.02
CA TRP A 88 -5.82 14.62 11.82
C TRP A 88 -6.01 13.11 11.95
N GLY A 89 -5.13 12.35 11.32
CA GLY A 89 -4.93 10.93 11.57
C GLY A 89 -3.44 10.68 11.82
N VAL A 90 -3.13 9.98 12.90
CA VAL A 90 -1.78 9.51 13.21
C VAL A 90 -1.78 8.00 13.08
N GLY A 91 -0.73 7.42 12.53
CA GLY A 91 -0.65 5.98 12.39
C GLY A 91 0.76 5.44 12.49
N MET A 92 0.86 4.18 12.89
CA MET A 92 2.08 3.40 12.85
C MET A 92 1.81 2.02 12.28
N ALA A 93 2.79 1.46 11.58
CA ALA A 93 2.71 0.09 11.09
C ALA A 93 4.06 -0.62 11.19
N MET A 94 3.97 -1.93 11.41
CA MET A 94 5.08 -2.86 11.24
C MET A 94 4.76 -3.76 10.05
N THR A 95 5.75 -4.02 9.22
CA THR A 95 5.64 -4.90 8.06
C THR A 95 6.77 -5.92 8.09
N SER A 96 6.50 -7.12 7.62
CA SER A 96 7.47 -8.19 7.43
C SER A 96 7.21 -8.86 6.08
N THR A 97 8.25 -9.12 5.30
CA THR A 97 8.14 -9.78 4.00
C THR A 97 9.39 -10.61 3.76
N GLY A 98 9.24 -11.87 3.37
CA GLY A 98 10.41 -12.71 3.13
C GLY A 98 10.18 -14.19 3.35
N ASP A 99 11.29 -14.92 3.36
CA ASP A 99 11.44 -16.36 3.58
C ASP A 99 12.68 -16.62 4.47
N ALA A 100 13.23 -17.83 4.43
CA ALA A 100 14.42 -18.22 5.20
C ALA A 100 15.72 -17.53 4.77
N HIS A 101 15.84 -17.10 3.51
CA HIS A 101 17.07 -16.57 2.91
C HIS A 101 17.02 -15.04 2.75
N TYR A 102 15.82 -14.49 2.70
CA TYR A 102 15.58 -13.07 2.50
C TYR A 102 14.52 -12.55 3.46
N HIS A 103 14.82 -11.46 4.14
CA HIS A 103 13.87 -10.86 5.08
C HIS A 103 13.89 -9.34 5.03
N GLU A 104 12.72 -8.75 4.82
CA GLU A 104 12.46 -7.32 4.87
C GLU A 104 11.54 -7.02 6.05
N ASN A 105 11.96 -6.11 6.92
CA ASN A 105 11.10 -5.57 7.98
C ASN A 105 10.97 -4.07 7.83
N GLY A 106 9.78 -3.53 8.04
CA GLY A 106 9.53 -2.09 7.95
C GLY A 106 8.84 -1.57 9.20
N ALA A 107 9.35 -0.47 9.75
CA ALA A 107 8.66 0.36 10.72
C ALA A 107 8.20 1.66 10.06
N LEU A 108 6.90 1.92 10.07
CA LEU A 108 6.26 3.01 9.35
C LEU A 108 5.54 3.92 10.36
N PHE A 109 5.65 5.23 10.18
CA PHE A 109 4.92 6.23 10.93
C PHE A 109 4.32 7.23 9.96
N GLY A 110 3.04 7.51 10.10
CA GLY A 110 2.32 8.42 9.22
C GLY A 110 1.47 9.43 9.97
N LEU A 111 1.30 10.56 9.32
CA LEU A 111 0.44 11.63 9.76
C LEU A 111 -0.32 12.17 8.55
N ALA A 112 -1.60 12.42 8.73
CA ALA A 112 -2.46 12.99 7.72
C ALA A 112 -3.40 14.03 8.31
N HIS A 113 -3.85 14.95 7.48
CA HIS A 113 -4.78 16.01 7.83
C HIS A 113 -5.88 16.07 6.77
N LEU A 114 -7.12 16.16 7.22
CA LEU A 114 -8.31 16.34 6.40
C LEU A 114 -8.70 17.82 6.42
N ILE A 115 -8.56 18.49 5.27
CA ILE A 115 -8.88 19.90 5.05
C ILE A 115 -10.06 19.96 4.08
N GLY A 116 -11.26 20.20 4.62
CA GLY A 116 -12.50 20.19 3.84
C GLY A 116 -12.77 18.84 3.18
N ASN A 117 -12.73 18.80 1.85
CA ASN A 117 -12.93 17.59 1.05
C ASN A 117 -11.62 16.88 0.66
N THR A 118 -10.47 17.40 1.09
CA THR A 118 -9.15 16.92 0.67
C THR A 118 -8.34 16.47 1.88
N SER A 119 -7.77 15.28 1.82
CA SER A 119 -6.81 14.80 2.80
C SER A 119 -5.42 14.76 2.21
N LEU A 120 -4.44 15.20 3.00
CA LEU A 120 -3.02 15.15 2.69
C LEU A 120 -2.33 14.32 3.76
N GLY A 121 -1.35 13.52 3.37
CA GLY A 121 -0.63 12.64 4.28
C GLY A 121 0.85 12.54 3.95
N ILE A 122 1.62 12.30 5.01
CA ILE A 122 3.06 12.03 4.97
C ILE A 122 3.33 10.76 5.76
N ARG A 123 4.29 9.97 5.31
CA ARG A 123 4.75 8.78 6.01
C ARG A 123 6.26 8.67 5.93
N ALA A 124 6.89 8.55 7.08
CA ALA A 124 8.26 8.12 7.23
C ALA A 124 8.30 6.61 7.41
N SER A 125 9.26 5.95 6.77
CA SER A 125 9.47 4.51 6.87
C SER A 125 10.93 4.21 7.13
N LEU A 126 11.21 3.17 7.90
CA LEU A 126 12.53 2.61 8.07
C LEU A 126 12.47 1.12 7.77
N TYR A 127 13.11 0.72 6.67
CA TYR A 127 13.17 -0.68 6.25
C TYR A 127 14.52 -1.28 6.60
N SER A 128 14.52 -2.50 7.12
CA SER A 128 15.69 -3.35 7.31
C SER A 128 15.64 -4.48 6.28
N PHE A 129 16.65 -4.54 5.42
CA PHE A 129 16.84 -5.60 4.43
C PHE A 129 17.92 -6.54 4.91
N GLN A 130 17.59 -7.81 5.08
CA GLN A 130 18.52 -8.84 5.45
C GLN A 130 18.62 -9.88 4.34
N ASN A 131 19.84 -10.08 3.87
CA ASN A 131 20.21 -11.09 2.89
C ASN A 131 21.51 -11.74 3.37
N GLU A 132 21.66 -13.04 3.15
CA GLU A 132 22.85 -13.84 3.46
C GLU A 132 24.16 -13.21 2.94
N LEU A 133 24.11 -12.52 1.80
CA LEU A 133 25.30 -11.96 1.14
C LEU A 133 25.74 -10.60 1.68
N THR A 134 24.82 -9.77 2.16
CA THR A 134 25.09 -8.35 2.49
C THR A 134 24.88 -8.00 3.96
N GLY A 135 24.31 -8.92 4.76
CA GLY A 135 23.86 -8.62 6.12
C GLY A 135 22.70 -7.63 6.15
N ALA A 136 22.40 -7.11 7.33
CA ALA A 136 21.29 -6.18 7.56
C ALA A 136 21.61 -4.75 7.07
N GLN A 137 20.75 -4.18 6.24
CA GLN A 137 20.86 -2.82 5.72
C GLN A 137 19.62 -1.99 6.01
N TRP A 138 19.83 -0.79 6.55
CA TRP A 138 18.75 0.12 6.93
C TRP A 138 18.50 1.18 5.86
N ARG A 139 17.23 1.35 5.50
CA ARG A 139 16.77 2.19 4.40
C ARG A 139 15.63 3.10 4.86
N PRO A 140 15.92 4.39 5.13
CA PRO A 140 14.86 5.35 5.39
C PRO A 140 14.10 5.66 4.10
N GLY A 141 12.78 5.83 4.21
CA GLY A 141 11.89 6.16 3.11
C GLY A 141 10.93 7.28 3.50
N LEU A 142 10.54 8.07 2.50
CA LEU A 142 9.53 9.11 2.64
C LEU A 142 8.42 8.92 1.61
N THR A 143 7.17 8.95 2.05
CA THR A 143 5.99 8.87 1.18
C THR A 143 5.08 10.07 1.42
N LEU A 144 4.59 10.67 0.34
CA LEU A 144 3.61 11.75 0.38
C LEU A 144 2.35 11.30 -0.36
N GLY A 145 1.19 11.70 0.11
CA GLY A 145 -0.07 11.30 -0.48
C GLY A 145 -1.16 12.37 -0.34
N GLY A 146 -2.12 12.31 -1.25
CA GLY A 146 -3.31 13.15 -1.26
C GLY A 146 -4.52 12.38 -1.75
N ILE A 147 -5.68 12.66 -1.17
CA ILE A 147 -6.98 12.15 -1.62
C ILE A 147 -7.96 13.30 -1.57
N THR A 148 -8.58 13.65 -2.70
CA THR A 148 -9.62 14.66 -2.78
C THR A 148 -10.94 14.07 -3.21
N ARG A 149 -12.01 14.47 -2.54
CA ARG A 149 -13.38 14.11 -2.90
C ARG A 149 -13.94 15.17 -3.84
N LEU A 150 -14.06 14.83 -5.12
CA LEU A 150 -14.58 15.73 -6.16
C LEU A 150 -16.10 15.89 -6.05
N THR A 151 -16.81 14.81 -5.78
CA THR A 151 -18.25 14.78 -5.52
C THR A 151 -18.55 13.78 -4.40
N GLU A 152 -19.79 13.69 -3.94
CA GLU A 152 -20.16 12.69 -2.91
C GLU A 152 -19.83 11.24 -3.30
N ASN A 153 -19.72 10.96 -4.61
CA ASN A 153 -19.51 9.62 -5.15
C ASN A 153 -18.16 9.44 -5.86
N VAL A 154 -17.40 10.52 -6.09
CA VAL A 154 -16.14 10.49 -6.85
C VAL A 154 -15.00 11.03 -6.01
N SER A 155 -13.94 10.25 -5.90
CA SER A 155 -12.68 10.70 -5.32
C SER A 155 -11.50 10.41 -6.23
N VAL A 156 -10.51 11.27 -6.16
CA VAL A 156 -9.22 11.12 -6.84
C VAL A 156 -8.13 11.10 -5.78
N GLY A 157 -7.15 10.25 -5.97
CA GLY A 157 -6.05 10.11 -5.04
C GLY A 157 -4.75 9.91 -5.79
N ALA A 158 -3.68 10.41 -5.19
CA ALA A 158 -2.33 10.24 -5.70
C ALA A 158 -1.37 10.11 -4.52
N TYR A 159 -0.30 9.34 -4.71
CA TYR A 159 0.80 9.29 -3.75
C TYR A 159 2.12 8.98 -4.44
N ILE A 160 3.19 9.45 -3.83
CA ILE A 160 4.57 9.20 -4.25
C ILE A 160 5.27 8.50 -3.10
N SER A 161 5.71 7.26 -3.32
CA SER A 161 6.47 6.48 -2.34
C SER A 161 7.97 6.53 -2.60
N ASN A 162 8.74 6.46 -1.50
CA ASN A 162 10.20 6.46 -1.49
C ASN A 162 10.82 7.67 -2.19
N LEU A 163 10.25 8.86 -1.95
CA LEU A 163 10.62 10.11 -2.63
C LEU A 163 12.13 10.43 -2.53
N ASN A 164 12.79 9.98 -1.47
CA ASN A 164 14.22 10.13 -1.27
C ASN A 164 15.09 9.14 -2.07
N ALA A 165 14.50 8.35 -2.97
CA ALA A 165 15.15 7.36 -3.84
C ALA A 165 16.17 6.47 -3.11
N ILE A 166 15.75 5.26 -2.76
CA ILE A 166 16.56 4.36 -1.95
C ILE A 166 17.51 3.58 -2.87
N TYR A 167 18.66 4.17 -3.19
CA TYR A 167 19.65 3.56 -4.08
C TYR A 167 20.55 2.54 -3.39
N ALA A 168 20.72 1.40 -4.03
CA ALA A 168 21.73 0.41 -3.71
C ALA A 168 23.14 0.97 -3.97
N ARG A 169 24.04 0.91 -2.96
CA ARG A 169 25.43 1.38 -3.10
C ARG A 169 26.34 0.33 -3.77
N GLN A 170 25.90 -0.92 -3.82
CA GLN A 170 26.63 -2.06 -4.39
C GLN A 170 25.70 -2.80 -5.36
N ALA A 171 26.28 -3.44 -6.39
CA ALA A 171 25.54 -4.15 -7.44
C ALA A 171 24.62 -5.28 -6.91
N TRP A 172 24.88 -5.79 -5.71
CA TRP A 172 24.13 -6.87 -5.05
C TRP A 172 23.10 -6.38 -4.03
N THR A 173 22.90 -5.07 -3.94
CA THR A 173 22.01 -4.48 -2.95
C THR A 173 20.68 -4.13 -3.60
N ALA A 174 19.56 -4.43 -2.93
CA ALA A 174 18.24 -4.07 -3.43
C ALA A 174 18.02 -2.54 -3.37
N SER A 175 17.51 -1.95 -4.45
CA SER A 175 17.04 -0.56 -4.49
C SER A 175 15.52 -0.52 -4.35
N ILE A 176 14.98 0.39 -3.55
CA ILE A 176 13.54 0.63 -3.54
C ILE A 176 13.23 1.79 -4.50
N PRO A 177 12.47 1.56 -5.59
CA PRO A 177 12.19 2.59 -6.57
C PRO A 177 11.28 3.68 -6.00
N VAL A 178 11.47 4.90 -6.50
CA VAL A 178 10.45 5.96 -6.39
C VAL A 178 9.26 5.52 -7.24
N ARG A 179 8.06 5.53 -6.67
CA ARG A 179 6.83 5.18 -7.38
C ARG A 179 5.82 6.29 -7.21
N MET A 180 5.18 6.66 -8.31
CA MET A 180 4.01 7.54 -8.31
C MET A 180 2.78 6.73 -8.70
N SER A 181 1.74 6.84 -7.90
CA SER A 181 0.45 6.19 -8.14
C SER A 181 -0.63 7.26 -8.20
N VAL A 182 -1.53 7.16 -9.16
CA VAL A 182 -2.71 8.01 -9.30
C VAL A 182 -3.90 7.10 -9.54
N GLY A 183 -5.05 7.42 -8.96
CA GLY A 183 -6.26 6.64 -9.17
C GLY A 183 -7.53 7.42 -8.89
N LEU A 184 -8.62 6.85 -9.37
CA LEU A 184 -9.97 7.38 -9.22
C LEU A 184 -10.83 6.30 -8.58
N ARG A 185 -11.74 6.71 -7.71
CA ARG A 185 -12.81 5.88 -7.17
C ARG A 185 -14.14 6.52 -7.52
N TRP A 186 -15.05 5.68 -7.98
CA TRP A 186 -16.42 6.07 -8.28
C TRP A 186 -17.38 5.08 -7.62
N HIS A 187 -18.25 5.60 -6.75
CA HIS A 187 -19.40 4.87 -6.21
C HIS A 187 -20.62 5.12 -7.10
N VAL A 188 -20.95 4.14 -7.94
CA VAL A 188 -22.11 4.23 -8.86
C VAL A 188 -23.43 4.29 -8.09
N SER A 189 -23.49 3.65 -6.92
CA SER A 189 -24.67 3.66 -6.06
C SER A 189 -24.29 3.57 -4.57
N ARG A 190 -25.19 4.07 -3.71
CA ARG A 190 -25.08 4.00 -2.25
C ARG A 190 -25.80 2.74 -1.77
N TRP A 191 -25.12 1.61 -1.78
CA TRP A 191 -25.56 0.40 -1.07
C TRP A 191 -24.45 -0.04 -0.12
#